data_AF-A0A9X3BQ26-F1
#
_entry.id   AF-A0A9X3BQ26-F1
#
_cell.length_a   1.000
_cell.length_b   1.000
_cell.length_c   1.000
_cell.angle_alpha   90.00
_cell.angle_beta   90.00
_cell.angle_gamma   90.00
#
_symmetry.space_group_name_H-M   'P 1'
#
loop_
_entity.id
_entity.type
_entity.pdbx_description
1 polymer ?
#
loop_
_entity_poly.entity_id
_entity_poly.type
_entity_poly.pdbx_seq_one_letter_code
_entity_poly.pdbx_strand_id
1 'polypeptide(L)'
;GSDGGRTGYDAMVDPQAAGRLLALVAASEQIDAVRFCREPGADLGPGTPVRVMSAEQSNTSVVFGEQSILKVFRRLIPGINPDIELTRALAGNPYITPLLGSYEIDWDSEQYMLGMVSTFARDSTDGWQLATAPAGDDFGAESHRLGQAVASVHRDLDLAERLGT
;
A
#
# COMPACT_ATOMS: atom_id res chain seq x y z
N GLY A 1 25.61 4.04 -6.35
CA GLY A 1 26.92 3.98 -7.02
C GLY A 1 27.34 5.37 -7.46
N SER A 2 28.61 5.60 -7.78
CA SER A 2 29.08 6.91 -8.27
C SER A 2 29.39 6.87 -9.76
N ASP A 3 28.91 7.85 -10.51
CA ASP A 3 29.20 8.05 -11.94
C ASP A 3 29.30 9.55 -12.26
N GLY A 4 30.27 9.95 -13.08
CA GLY A 4 30.44 11.35 -13.52
C GLY A 4 30.53 12.40 -12.39
N GLY A 5 31.07 12.02 -11.22
CA GLY A 5 31.13 12.89 -10.03
C GLY A 5 29.81 13.03 -9.25
N ARG A 6 28.80 12.23 -9.60
CA ARG A 6 27.51 12.15 -8.89
C ARG A 6 27.40 10.82 -8.16
N THR A 7 26.70 10.82 -7.03
CA THR A 7 26.39 9.60 -6.27
C THR A 7 24.91 9.29 -6.41
N GLY A 8 24.58 8.17 -7.05
CA GLY A 8 23.24 7.59 -7.05
C GLY A 8 23.01 6.76 -5.79
N TYR A 9 21.83 6.93 -5.21
CA TYR A 9 21.35 6.21 -4.04
C TYR A 9 19.85 5.91 -4.22
N ASP A 10 19.30 5.07 -3.35
CA ASP A 10 17.89 4.72 -3.38
C ASP A 10 17.02 5.91 -2.96
N ALA A 11 16.21 6.42 -3.88
CA ALA A 11 15.36 7.60 -3.64
C ALA A 11 14.38 7.41 -2.45
N MET A 12 14.04 6.19 -2.07
CA MET A 12 13.13 5.94 -0.94
C MET A 12 13.73 6.28 0.42
N VAL A 13 15.05 6.52 0.50
CA VAL A 13 15.70 7.05 1.71
C VAL A 13 15.63 8.59 1.78
N ASP A 14 15.30 9.26 0.67
CA ASP A 14 15.09 10.70 0.62
C ASP A 14 13.59 11.02 0.76
N PRO A 15 13.19 11.66 1.87
CA PRO A 15 11.80 12.03 2.09
C PRO A 15 11.24 12.92 0.97
N GLN A 16 12.03 13.84 0.38
CA GLN A 16 11.56 14.71 -0.69
C GLN A 16 11.23 13.92 -1.96
N ALA A 17 12.07 12.94 -2.31
CA ALA A 17 11.83 12.08 -3.46
C ALA A 17 10.59 11.19 -3.26
N ALA A 18 10.41 10.63 -2.06
CA ALA A 18 9.19 9.89 -1.73
C ALA A 18 7.94 10.78 -1.82
N GLY A 19 8.01 12.02 -1.34
CA GLY A 19 6.93 13.01 -1.47
C GLY A 19 6.60 13.36 -2.91
N ARG A 20 7.61 13.39 -3.80
CA ARG A 20 7.39 13.57 -5.24
C ARG A 20 6.63 12.40 -5.86
N LEU A 21 6.94 11.16 -5.50
CA LEU A 21 6.17 9.99 -5.97
C LEU A 21 4.70 10.08 -5.53
N LEU A 22 4.45 10.43 -4.26
CA LEU A 22 3.08 10.61 -3.77
C LEU A 22 2.33 11.71 -4.53
N ALA A 23 2.99 12.84 -4.82
CA ALA A 23 2.41 13.94 -5.58
C ALA A 23 2.03 13.53 -7.02
N LEU A 24 2.86 12.69 -7.67
CA LEU A 24 2.56 12.16 -9.01
C LEU A 24 1.34 11.24 -8.98
N VAL A 25 1.20 10.38 -7.97
CA VAL A 25 -0.01 9.58 -7.75
C VAL A 25 -1.22 10.49 -7.53
N ALA A 26 -1.10 11.49 -6.65
CA ALA A 26 -2.21 12.39 -6.32
C ALA A 26 -2.72 13.20 -7.53
N ALA A 27 -1.84 13.51 -8.47
CA ALA A 27 -2.18 14.24 -9.70
C ALA A 27 -2.59 13.33 -10.87
N SER A 28 -2.51 12.01 -10.72
CA SER A 28 -2.70 11.03 -11.80
C SER A 28 -1.85 11.35 -13.05
N GLU A 29 -0.58 11.68 -12.83
CA GLU A 29 0.35 12.11 -13.88
C GLU A 29 0.86 10.94 -14.73
N GLN A 30 1.43 11.26 -15.89
CA GLN A 30 2.23 10.31 -16.67
C GLN A 30 3.61 10.89 -16.95
N ILE A 31 4.66 10.14 -16.61
CA ILE A 31 6.04 10.48 -16.93
C ILE A 31 6.60 9.37 -17.81
N ASP A 32 6.86 9.70 -19.07
CA ASP A 32 7.28 8.73 -20.09
C ASP A 32 6.32 7.52 -20.14
N ALA A 33 6.83 6.32 -19.88
CA ALA A 33 6.05 5.08 -19.84
C ALA A 33 5.39 4.79 -18.48
N VAL A 34 5.72 5.57 -17.44
CA VAL A 34 5.18 5.36 -16.10
C VAL A 34 3.89 6.13 -15.93
N ARG A 35 2.79 5.41 -15.66
CA ARG A 35 1.48 5.98 -15.39
C ARG A 35 1.20 5.93 -13.90
N PHE A 36 0.77 7.06 -13.36
CA PHE A 36 0.32 7.20 -11.98
C PHE A 36 -1.19 7.41 -11.96
N CYS A 37 -1.89 6.72 -11.06
CA CYS A 37 -3.35 6.73 -10.99
C CYS A 37 -3.80 6.91 -9.54
N ARG A 38 -4.52 7.99 -9.27
CA ARG A 38 -5.28 8.15 -8.02
C ARG A 38 -6.61 7.42 -8.11
N GLU A 39 -7.02 6.76 -7.03
CA GLU A 39 -8.38 6.23 -6.93
C GLU A 39 -9.41 7.38 -6.90
N PRO A 40 -10.62 7.21 -7.48
CA PRO A 40 -11.62 8.27 -7.53
C PRO A 40 -11.98 8.82 -6.14
N GLY A 41 -11.85 10.13 -5.96
CA GLY A 41 -12.19 10.81 -4.69
C GLY A 41 -11.21 10.58 -3.55
N ALA A 42 -10.11 9.85 -3.75
CA ALA A 42 -9.12 9.63 -2.71
C ALA A 42 -8.35 10.92 -2.35
N ASP A 43 -8.13 11.12 -1.05
CA ASP A 43 -7.21 12.12 -0.50
C ASP A 43 -5.96 11.41 0.01
N LEU A 44 -4.79 11.74 -0.57
CA LEU A 44 -3.51 11.13 -0.22
C LEU A 44 -2.80 11.92 0.91
N GLY A 45 -3.37 13.05 1.32
CA GLY A 45 -2.79 13.93 2.32
C GLY A 45 -1.71 14.87 1.78
N PRO A 46 -1.08 15.67 2.66
CA PRO A 46 -0.19 16.78 2.28
C PRO A 46 1.18 16.34 1.73
N GLY A 47 1.42 15.03 1.53
CA GLY A 47 2.68 14.51 1.01
C GLY A 47 3.92 14.78 1.84
N THR A 48 3.76 15.17 3.11
CA THR A 48 4.88 15.34 4.04
C THR A 48 5.26 13.98 4.63
N PRO A 49 6.43 13.42 4.25
CA PRO A 49 6.89 12.12 4.74
C PRO A 49 7.26 12.20 6.22
N VAL A 50 6.83 11.19 6.99
CA VAL A 50 7.08 11.14 8.44
C VAL A 50 8.02 10.00 8.79
N ARG A 51 7.96 8.87 8.07
CA ARG A 51 8.73 7.68 8.42
C ARG A 51 8.97 6.78 7.23
N VAL A 52 10.22 6.41 7.00
CA VAL A 52 10.59 5.28 6.13
C VAL A 52 10.49 3.99 6.96
N MET A 53 9.72 3.03 6.48
CA MET A 53 9.58 1.71 7.08
C MET A 53 10.27 0.68 6.20
N SER A 54 11.42 0.19 6.68
CA SER A 54 12.25 -0.81 5.99
C SER A 54 11.83 -2.26 6.30
N ALA A 55 10.73 -2.46 7.03
CA ALA A 55 10.53 -3.66 7.84
C ALA A 55 9.90 -4.88 7.13
N GLU A 56 9.34 -4.75 5.92
CA GLU A 56 8.69 -5.88 5.23
C GLU A 56 9.45 -6.27 3.97
N GLN A 57 9.96 -7.51 3.92
CA GLN A 57 10.99 -7.97 2.99
C GLN A 57 10.69 -7.89 1.49
N SER A 58 9.44 -7.63 1.06
CA SER A 58 9.07 -7.57 -0.36
C SER A 58 9.03 -6.15 -0.93
N ASN A 59 8.91 -5.12 -0.07
CA ASN A 59 8.58 -3.75 -0.48
C ASN A 59 9.39 -2.72 0.33
N THR A 60 9.41 -1.47 -0.13
CA THR A 60 9.84 -0.34 0.71
C THR A 60 8.68 0.61 0.91
N SER A 61 8.40 0.94 2.16
CA SER A 61 7.22 1.71 2.52
C SER A 61 7.58 3.05 3.14
N VAL A 62 6.84 4.09 2.82
CA VAL A 62 6.96 5.43 3.41
C VAL A 62 5.59 5.90 3.87
N VAL A 63 5.50 6.28 5.14
CA VAL A 63 4.29 6.86 5.73
C VAL A 63 4.32 8.37 5.58
N PHE A 64 3.21 8.94 5.11
CA PHE A 64 3.01 10.38 4.94
C PHE A 64 1.98 10.90 5.93
N GLY A 65 2.42 11.84 6.77
CA GLY A 65 1.65 12.28 7.93
C GLY A 65 1.22 11.07 8.75
N GLU A 66 -0.08 10.96 8.92
CA GLU A 66 -0.70 9.79 9.54
C GLU A 66 -2.01 9.44 8.82
N GLN A 67 -2.00 9.59 7.49
CA GLN A 67 -3.12 9.34 6.58
C GLN A 67 -2.80 8.24 5.55
N SER A 68 -1.61 8.27 4.94
CA SER A 68 -1.30 7.39 3.81
C SER A 68 0.06 6.71 3.94
N ILE A 69 0.17 5.54 3.32
CA ILE A 69 1.41 4.78 3.19
C ILE A 69 1.63 4.46 1.71
N LEU A 70 2.78 4.89 1.18
CA LEU A 70 3.27 4.49 -0.13
C LEU A 70 4.08 3.22 0.03
N LYS A 71 3.79 2.21 -0.79
CA LYS A 71 4.56 0.98 -0.94
C LYS A 71 5.17 0.94 -2.33
N VAL A 72 6.48 0.80 -2.40
CA VAL A 72 7.24 0.58 -3.65
C VAL A 72 7.63 -0.89 -3.73
N PHE A 73 7.22 -1.55 -4.81
CA PHE A 73 7.46 -2.97 -5.01
C PHE A 73 8.89 -3.23 -5.46
N ARG A 74 9.62 -4.09 -4.75
CA ARG A 74 11.03 -4.40 -5.07
C ARG A 74 11.19 -5.55 -6.05
N ARG A 75 10.18 -6.42 -6.13
CA ARG A 75 10.10 -7.50 -7.10
C ARG A 75 8.85 -7.31 -7.94
N LEU A 76 9.05 -7.04 -9.22
CA LEU A 76 7.97 -6.84 -10.18
C LEU A 76 7.62 -8.17 -10.84
N ILE A 77 6.33 -8.41 -11.03
CA ILE A 77 5.77 -9.58 -11.71
C ILE A 77 4.81 -9.00 -12.76
N PRO A 78 4.76 -9.55 -13.99
CA PRO A 78 3.84 -9.06 -15.01
C PRO A 78 2.38 -9.24 -14.58
N GLY A 79 1.54 -8.31 -15.02
CA GLY A 79 0.11 -8.26 -14.73
C GLY A 79 -0.24 -7.42 -13.50
N ILE A 80 -1.52 -7.53 -13.12
CA ILE A 80 -2.07 -6.80 -11.97
C ILE A 80 -1.54 -7.42 -10.68
N ASN A 81 -1.14 -6.57 -9.73
CA ASN A 81 -0.71 -7.02 -8.41
C ASN A 81 -1.95 -7.45 -7.58
N PRO A 82 -1.98 -8.67 -7.01
CA PRO A 82 -3.12 -9.15 -6.21
C PRO A 82 -3.46 -8.24 -5.03
N ASP A 83 -2.49 -7.60 -4.38
CA ASP A 83 -2.75 -6.67 -3.27
C ASP A 83 -3.57 -5.47 -3.78
N ILE A 84 -3.28 -4.96 -4.98
CA ILE A 84 -4.01 -3.84 -5.59
C ILE A 84 -5.41 -4.30 -6.00
N GLU A 85 -5.53 -5.43 -6.67
CA GLU A 85 -6.80 -6.00 -7.12
C GLU A 85 -7.74 -6.27 -5.95
N LEU A 86 -7.27 -7.01 -4.94
CA LEU A 86 -8.07 -7.39 -3.77
C LEU A 86 -8.46 -6.17 -2.93
N THR A 87 -7.54 -5.22 -2.72
CA THR A 87 -7.85 -4.00 -1.95
C THR A 87 -8.89 -3.13 -2.67
N ARG A 88 -8.86 -3.11 -4.01
CA ARG A 88 -9.87 -2.41 -4.82
C ARG A 88 -11.23 -3.12 -4.77
N ALA A 89 -11.25 -4.44 -4.93
CA ALA A 89 -12.47 -5.25 -4.84
C ALA A 89 -13.14 -5.16 -3.45
N LEU A 90 -12.32 -5.03 -2.40
CA LEU A 90 -12.76 -4.89 -1.01
C LEU A 90 -12.98 -3.43 -0.58
N ALA A 91 -13.04 -2.48 -1.52
CA ALA A 91 -13.26 -1.08 -1.20
C ALA A 91 -14.58 -0.91 -0.42
N GLY A 92 -14.49 -0.33 0.78
CA GLY A 92 -15.63 -0.13 1.68
C GLY A 92 -15.80 -1.21 2.75
N ASN A 93 -15.06 -2.33 2.68
CA ASN A 93 -15.00 -3.27 3.80
C ASN A 93 -14.27 -2.60 5.00
N PRO A 94 -14.87 -2.58 6.20
CA PRO A 94 -14.32 -1.83 7.34
C PRO A 94 -13.02 -2.43 7.91
N TYR A 95 -12.64 -3.64 7.50
CA TYR A 95 -11.45 -4.35 7.95
C TYR A 95 -10.27 -4.24 6.98
N ILE A 96 -10.43 -3.52 5.86
CA ILE A 96 -9.40 -3.34 4.84
C ILE A 96 -9.05 -1.85 4.75
N THR A 97 -7.76 -1.52 4.66
CA THR A 97 -7.33 -0.14 4.46
C THR A 97 -7.60 0.28 3.01
N PRO A 98 -8.33 1.37 2.76
CA PRO A 98 -8.66 1.78 1.39
C PRO A 98 -7.41 2.01 0.53
N LEU A 99 -7.46 1.52 -0.71
CA LEU A 99 -6.54 1.90 -1.76
C LEU A 99 -6.77 3.38 -2.13
N LEU A 100 -5.70 4.15 -2.22
CA LEU A 100 -5.71 5.57 -2.57
C LEU A 100 -5.14 5.84 -3.96
N GLY A 101 -4.29 4.94 -4.47
CA GLY A 101 -3.77 5.00 -5.82
C GLY A 101 -2.71 3.95 -6.09
N SER A 102 -2.25 3.89 -7.32
CA SER A 102 -1.18 2.99 -7.78
C SER A 102 -0.42 3.61 -8.93
N TYR A 103 0.72 3.02 -9.29
CA TYR A 103 1.46 3.40 -10.48
C TYR A 103 2.14 2.20 -11.11
N GLU A 104 2.33 2.28 -12.41
CA GLU A 104 2.65 1.14 -13.27
C GLU A 104 3.48 1.58 -14.47
N ILE A 105 4.07 0.61 -15.15
CA ILE A 105 4.77 0.79 -16.42
C ILE A 105 4.40 -0.34 -17.38
N ASP A 106 4.24 -0.01 -18.65
CA ASP A 106 4.20 -1.02 -19.71
C ASP A 106 5.64 -1.26 -20.21
N TRP A 107 6.11 -2.50 -20.12
CA TRP A 107 7.42 -2.90 -20.60
C TRP A 107 7.35 -4.23 -21.34
N ASP A 108 7.88 -4.28 -22.55
CA ASP A 108 7.86 -5.46 -23.43
C ASP A 108 6.46 -6.08 -23.63
N SER A 109 5.44 -5.22 -23.78
CA SER A 109 4.01 -5.58 -23.94
C SER A 109 3.35 -6.19 -22.71
N GLU A 110 4.02 -6.18 -21.56
CA GLU A 110 3.47 -6.59 -20.26
C GLU A 110 3.33 -5.36 -19.35
N GLN A 111 2.26 -5.34 -18.55
CA GLN A 111 2.06 -4.31 -17.53
C GLN A 111 2.77 -4.74 -16.24
N TYR A 112 3.44 -3.81 -15.57
CA TYR A 112 4.06 -4.04 -14.27
C TYR A 112 3.59 -2.98 -13.27
N MET A 113 2.94 -3.43 -12.19
CA MET A 113 2.65 -2.56 -11.05
C MET A 113 3.96 -2.23 -10.32
N LEU A 114 4.26 -0.94 -10.17
CA LEU A 114 5.49 -0.47 -9.52
C LEU A 114 5.29 -0.14 -8.04
N GLY A 115 4.06 0.16 -7.65
CA GLY A 115 3.70 0.41 -6.26
C GLY A 115 2.25 0.85 -6.08
N MET A 116 1.89 1.06 -4.82
CA MET A 116 0.55 1.43 -4.40
C MET A 116 0.60 2.43 -3.24
N VAL A 117 -0.47 3.21 -3.08
CA VAL A 117 -0.72 4.06 -1.92
C VAL A 117 -2.01 3.58 -1.28
N SER A 118 -1.99 3.34 0.03
CA SER A 118 -3.19 3.00 0.79
C SER A 118 -3.31 3.87 2.04
N THR A 119 -4.49 3.83 2.66
CA THR A 119 -4.71 4.47 3.96
C THR A 119 -3.81 3.81 5.00
N PHE A 120 -3.15 4.63 5.81
CA PHE A 120 -2.32 4.17 6.91
C PHE A 120 -3.19 3.92 8.15
N ALA A 121 -3.19 2.67 8.65
CA ALA A 121 -3.84 2.31 9.90
C ALA A 121 -3.01 2.84 11.08
N ARG A 122 -3.24 4.11 11.43
CA ARG A 122 -2.60 4.74 12.60
C ARG A 122 -3.01 4.04 13.88
N ASP A 123 -2.11 4.00 14.85
CA ASP A 123 -2.32 3.43 16.18
C ASP A 123 -2.76 1.96 16.16
N SER A 124 -2.49 1.25 15.06
CA SER A 124 -2.74 -0.18 14.95
C SER A 124 -1.67 -0.97 15.69
N THR A 125 -2.09 -2.01 16.39
CA THR A 125 -1.19 -3.00 16.98
C THR A 125 -1.08 -4.20 16.06
N ASP A 126 0.15 -4.69 15.86
CA ASP A 126 0.37 -5.93 15.13
C ASP A 126 -0.27 -7.12 15.86
N GLY A 127 -1.03 -7.95 15.14
CA GLY A 127 -1.79 -9.04 15.72
C GLY A 127 -0.92 -10.11 16.35
N TRP A 128 0.29 -10.33 15.81
CA TRP A 128 1.25 -11.28 16.39
C TRP A 128 1.84 -10.75 17.69
N GLN A 129 2.24 -9.47 17.73
CA GLN A 129 2.69 -8.82 18.96
C GLN A 129 1.60 -8.84 20.04
N LEU A 130 0.35 -8.58 19.67
CA LEU A 130 -0.78 -8.65 20.59
C LEU A 130 -0.96 -10.07 21.16
N ALA A 131 -0.94 -11.09 20.31
CA ALA A 131 -1.12 -12.48 20.72
C ALA A 131 0.04 -13.05 21.56
N THR A 132 1.25 -12.49 21.43
CA THR A 132 2.47 -12.97 22.11
C THR A 132 2.89 -12.12 23.30
N ALA A 133 2.13 -11.06 23.63
CA ALA A 133 2.43 -10.20 24.77
C ALA A 133 2.43 -10.99 26.09
N PRO A 134 3.45 -10.81 26.97
CA PRO A 134 3.54 -11.56 28.22
C PRO A 134 2.40 -11.19 29.18
N ALA A 135 1.52 -12.17 29.43
CA ALA A 135 0.41 -12.19 30.40
C ALA A 135 -0.31 -10.85 30.62
N GLY A 136 -1.28 -10.57 29.74
CA GLY A 136 -2.34 -9.59 29.94
C GLY A 136 -3.58 -9.96 29.13
N ASP A 137 -4.63 -10.38 29.85
CA ASP A 137 -6.02 -10.65 29.42
C ASP A 137 -6.33 -11.84 28.47
N ASP A 138 -7.59 -12.29 28.57
CA ASP A 138 -8.21 -13.34 27.75
C ASP A 138 -8.27 -12.91 26.27
N PHE A 139 -7.47 -13.55 25.43
CA PHE A 139 -7.41 -13.31 23.97
C PHE A 139 -8.65 -13.87 23.22
N GLY A 140 -9.56 -14.56 23.90
CA GLY A 140 -10.75 -15.17 23.29
C GLY A 140 -11.66 -14.15 22.62
N ALA A 141 -11.91 -13.01 23.26
CA ALA A 141 -12.74 -11.96 22.69
C ALA A 141 -12.12 -11.31 21.44
N GLU A 142 -10.81 -11.08 21.45
CA GLU A 142 -10.08 -10.51 20.31
C GLU A 142 -10.01 -11.51 19.15
N SER A 143 -9.76 -12.79 19.46
CA SER A 143 -9.79 -13.88 18.48
C SER A 143 -11.16 -14.02 17.81
N HIS A 144 -12.25 -13.87 18.58
CA HIS A 144 -13.60 -13.91 18.03
C HIS A 144 -13.86 -12.73 17.09
N ARG A 145 -13.44 -11.51 17.47
CA ARG A 145 -13.54 -10.32 16.60
C ARG A 145 -12.71 -10.46 15.32
N LEU A 146 -11.49 -11.00 15.41
CA LEU A 146 -10.68 -11.33 14.23
C LEU A 146 -11.37 -12.34 13.32
N GLY A 147 -12.00 -13.37 13.89
CA GLY A 147 -12.79 -14.35 13.12
C GLY A 147 -13.97 -13.71 12.38
N GLN A 148 -14.67 -12.77 13.01
CA GLN A 148 -15.74 -12.00 12.37
C GLN A 148 -15.22 -11.13 11.23
N ALA A 149 -14.06 -10.48 11.42
CA ALA A 149 -13.40 -9.66 10.39
C ALA A 149 -13.02 -10.49 9.16
N VAL A 150 -12.32 -11.61 9.37
CA VAL A 150 -11.93 -12.55 8.29
C VAL A 150 -13.16 -13.07 7.54
N ALA A 151 -14.22 -13.45 8.27
CA ALA A 151 -15.44 -13.92 7.64
C ALA A 151 -16.15 -12.82 6.82
N SER A 152 -16.03 -11.55 7.22
CA SER A 152 -16.53 -10.42 6.44
C SER A 152 -15.78 -10.26 5.13
N VAL A 153 -14.45 -10.27 5.18
CA VAL A 153 -13.59 -10.18 3.99
C VAL A 153 -13.89 -11.31 3.01
N HIS A 154 -14.00 -12.56 3.49
CA HIS A 154 -14.32 -13.69 2.61
C HIS A 154 -15.69 -13.58 1.93
N ARG A 155 -16.71 -13.06 2.62
CA ARG A 155 -18.04 -12.85 2.01
C ARG A 155 -18.01 -11.77 0.94
N ASP A 156 -17.29 -10.69 1.20
CA ASP A 156 -17.20 -9.58 0.25
C ASP A 156 -16.39 -9.97 -0.99
N LEU A 157 -15.35 -10.79 -0.84
CA LEU A 157 -14.63 -11.37 -1.98
C LEU A 157 -15.50 -12.31 -2.83
N ASP A 158 -16.28 -13.20 -2.22
CA ASP A 158 -17.24 -14.06 -2.96
C ASP A 158 -18.26 -13.20 -3.72
N LEU A 159 -18.72 -12.10 -3.11
CA LEU A 159 -19.64 -11.18 -3.77
C LEU A 159 -18.99 -10.46 -4.95
N ALA A 160 -17.77 -9.93 -4.76
CA ALA A 160 -16.99 -9.26 -5.81
C ALA A 160 -16.75 -10.18 -7.01
N GLU A 161 -16.30 -11.42 -6.76
CA GLU A 161 -16.09 -12.44 -7.79
C GLU A 161 -17.38 -12.74 -8.57
N ARG A 162 -18.52 -12.89 -7.89
CA ARG A 162 -19.82 -13.14 -8.51
C ARG A 162 -20.33 -11.97 -9.35
N LEU A 163 -19.98 -10.74 -8.99
CA LEU A 163 -20.37 -9.52 -9.69
C LEU A 163 -19.40 -9.16 -10.83
N GLY A 164 -18.23 -9.81 -10.90
CA GLY A 164 -17.18 -9.51 -11.88
C GLY A 164 -16.57 -8.12 -11.67
N THR A 165 -16.52 -7.66 -10.43
CA THR A 165 -15.99 -6.36 -9.98
C THR A 165 -14.88 -6.57 -8.98
#